data_AF-A0A6N7M0J2-F1
#
_entry.id   AF-A0A6N7M0J2-F1
#
_cell.length_a   1.000
_cell.length_b   1.000
_cell.length_c   1.000
_cell.angle_alpha   90.00
_cell.angle_beta   90.00
_cell.angle_gamma   90.00
#
_symmetry.space_group_name_H-M   'P 1'
#
loop_
_entity.id
_entity.type
_entity.pdbx_description
1 polymer ?
#
loop_
_entity_poly.entity_id
_entity_poly.type
_entity_poly.pdbx_seq_one_letter_code
_entity_poly.pdbx_strand_id
1 'polypeptide(L)'
;MTERLGKGGMAHVFLATQNSFERPVAIKILSPALAVEPRFAEQFMREARTVASLNHPHIVPVYDVGEFEGYYYLSMEYVTGGSLKTRIRNGMTEEEAETVVRQLASALHYAGEHYFIHRDVKPDNILFRADGSAVLMDFGIASSTLHDNTLNKPRQMGTPKYMSPEQHRAQPLTPQSDLYALGCVFYEMLTGNAPFNGDDPAAMAMAHLREPIPLLPIRLRHYQSLLKALLAKNPADRPEHGNAVIAMLDSVESPEHYRKERAAYRPQQQGNTTPLAPRLRLKESPLGMSWRGKLYQYDVYLVADDFEQFQDHFPVLRSALMDWHSQRGSRCKAVTLKATLHPWISGRVKEYLRDLRRTEGLDFLSRIPMSINLVAADGEHIEKFVLQPEKPGEIETPED
;
A
#
# COMPACT_ATOMS: atom_id res chain seq x y z
N MET A 1 -10.62 15.08 36.63
CA MET A 1 -9.81 14.12 35.84
C MET A 1 -9.68 12.86 36.65
N THR A 2 -9.83 11.69 36.03
CA THR A 2 -9.92 10.39 36.73
C THR A 2 -8.75 9.47 36.43
N GLU A 3 -8.25 9.48 35.19
CA GLU A 3 -7.18 8.58 34.74
C GLU A 3 -6.33 9.26 33.67
N ARG A 4 -5.04 8.91 33.56
CA ARG A 4 -4.21 9.31 32.42
C ARG A 4 -4.26 8.24 31.33
N LEU A 5 -4.80 8.59 30.17
CA LEU A 5 -4.94 7.72 29.01
C LEU A 5 -3.65 7.64 28.17
N GLY A 6 -2.85 8.72 28.15
CA GLY A 6 -1.63 8.77 27.35
C GLY A 6 -0.65 9.87 27.76
N LYS A 7 0.63 9.65 27.44
CA LYS A 7 1.72 10.62 27.61
C LYS A 7 2.55 10.69 26.34
N GLY A 8 2.52 11.82 25.66
CA GLY A 8 3.40 12.14 24.53
C GLY A 8 4.44 13.20 24.92
N GLY A 9 5.35 13.50 23.99
CA GLY A 9 6.34 14.57 24.18
C GLY A 9 5.74 15.98 24.20
N MET A 10 4.57 16.15 23.57
CA MET A 10 3.91 17.45 23.38
C MET A 10 2.67 17.62 24.26
N ALA A 11 1.99 16.55 24.62
CA ALA A 11 0.76 16.62 25.38
C ALA A 11 0.54 15.39 26.27
N HIS A 12 -0.30 15.56 27.28
CA HIS A 12 -0.84 14.48 28.11
C HIS A 12 -2.34 14.35 27.83
N VAL A 13 -2.85 13.12 27.80
CA VAL A 13 -4.28 12.87 27.60
C VAL A 13 -4.85 12.21 28.85
N PHE A 14 -5.96 12.74 29.35
CA PHE A 14 -6.63 12.29 30.57
C PHE A 14 -8.09 11.96 30.29
N LEU A 15 -8.62 10.96 30.99
CA LEU A 15 -10.05 10.75 31.12
C LEU A 15 -10.59 11.74 32.16
N ALA A 16 -11.73 12.34 31.86
CA ALA A 16 -12.45 13.20 32.78
C ALA A 16 -13.96 13.06 32.57
N THR A 17 -14.73 13.64 33.47
CA THR A 17 -16.18 13.79 33.34
C THR A 17 -16.48 15.26 33.08
N GLN A 18 -17.22 15.56 32.02
CA GLN A 18 -17.77 16.88 31.78
C GLN A 18 -19.01 17.05 32.69
N ASN A 19 -18.87 17.79 33.79
CA ASN A 19 -19.91 17.91 34.82
C ASN A 19 -21.25 18.44 34.28
N SER A 20 -21.24 19.33 33.29
CA SER A 20 -22.47 19.94 32.75
C SER A 20 -23.39 18.94 32.03
N PHE A 21 -22.83 17.85 31.50
CA PHE A 21 -23.57 16.82 30.76
C PHE A 21 -23.39 15.42 31.38
N GLU A 22 -22.69 15.33 32.51
CA GLU A 22 -22.36 14.08 33.22
C GLU A 22 -21.79 12.97 32.31
N ARG A 23 -20.99 13.35 31.31
CA ARG A 23 -20.45 12.42 30.30
C ARG A 23 -18.93 12.28 30.38
N PRO A 24 -18.37 11.11 30.03
CA PRO A 24 -16.92 10.95 29.91
C PRO A 24 -16.37 11.71 28.70
N VAL A 25 -15.21 12.35 28.88
CA VAL A 25 -14.47 13.08 27.84
C VAL A 25 -12.98 12.79 27.96
N ALA A 26 -12.28 12.84 26.83
CA ALA A 26 -10.81 12.86 26.83
C ALA A 26 -10.34 14.32 26.83
N ILE A 27 -9.44 14.67 27.74
CA ILE A 27 -8.82 16.00 27.83
C ILE A 27 -7.35 15.89 27.46
N LYS A 28 -6.97 16.51 26.35
CA LYS A 28 -5.58 16.65 25.92
C LYS A 28 -5.03 17.99 26.41
N ILE A 29 -3.96 17.95 27.17
CA ILE A 29 -3.31 19.11 27.80
C ILE A 29 -1.92 19.28 27.22
N LEU A 30 -1.62 20.48 26.73
CA LEU A 30 -0.29 20.84 26.22
C LEU A 30 0.75 20.71 27.34
N SER A 31 1.95 20.21 27.03
CA SER A 31 3.00 20.07 28.04
C SER A 31 3.43 21.44 28.56
N PRO A 32 3.75 21.59 29.86
CA PRO A 32 4.15 22.88 30.44
C PRO A 32 5.34 23.53 29.71
N ALA A 33 6.28 22.72 29.21
CA ALA A 33 7.44 23.20 28.47
C ALA A 33 7.08 23.93 27.16
N LEU A 34 5.96 23.55 26.52
CA LEU A 34 5.45 24.22 25.31
C LEU A 34 4.45 25.32 25.63
N ALA A 35 3.71 25.20 26.75
CA ALA A 35 2.72 26.19 27.18
C ALA A 35 3.33 27.55 27.55
N VAL A 36 4.59 27.59 28.00
CA VAL A 36 5.30 28.83 28.38
C VAL A 36 5.71 29.67 27.15
N GLU A 37 5.70 29.09 25.96
CA GLU A 37 6.09 29.79 24.73
C GLU A 37 4.82 30.32 24.00
N PRO A 38 4.57 31.65 24.00
CA PRO A 38 3.28 32.20 23.54
C PRO A 38 2.92 31.83 22.10
N ARG A 39 3.92 31.70 21.22
CA ARG A 39 3.74 31.28 19.83
C ARG A 39 3.14 29.87 19.72
N PHE A 40 3.61 28.94 20.56
CA PHE A 40 3.12 27.57 20.57
C PHE A 40 1.69 27.49 21.10
N ALA A 41 1.40 28.26 22.16
CA ALA A 41 0.06 28.34 22.73
C ALA A 41 -0.96 28.95 21.75
N GLU A 42 -0.65 30.07 21.11
CA GLU A 42 -1.53 30.71 20.12
C GLU A 42 -1.81 29.78 18.93
N GLN A 43 -0.78 29.09 18.44
CA GLN A 43 -0.92 28.16 17.34
C GLN A 43 -1.72 26.91 17.73
N PHE A 44 -1.47 26.34 18.91
CA PHE A 44 -2.28 25.25 19.47
C PHE A 44 -3.76 25.64 19.52
N MET A 45 -4.08 26.82 20.07
CA MET A 45 -5.46 27.30 20.17
C MET A 45 -6.10 27.55 18.80
N ARG A 46 -5.34 28.10 17.85
CA ARG A 46 -5.83 28.32 16.48
C ARG A 46 -6.16 27.00 15.79
N GLU A 47 -5.28 26.01 15.87
CA GLU A 47 -5.52 24.71 15.22
C GLU A 47 -6.62 23.91 15.91
N ALA A 48 -6.65 23.92 17.24
CA ALA A 48 -7.72 23.31 18.00
C ALA A 48 -9.10 23.88 17.63
N ARG A 49 -9.21 25.20 17.38
CA ARG A 49 -10.46 25.81 16.90
C ARG A 49 -10.83 25.34 15.50
N THR A 50 -9.86 25.20 14.60
CA THR A 50 -10.12 24.66 13.25
C THR A 50 -10.60 23.21 13.33
N VAL A 51 -9.94 22.37 14.12
CA VAL A 51 -10.37 20.98 14.34
C VAL A 51 -11.76 20.92 14.98
N ALA A 52 -12.07 21.85 15.90
CA ALA A 52 -13.41 21.95 16.50
C ALA A 52 -14.52 22.34 15.52
N SER A 53 -14.19 22.95 14.38
CA SER A 53 -15.17 23.21 13.31
C SER A 53 -15.43 22.00 12.40
N LEU A 54 -14.60 20.95 12.47
CA LEU A 54 -14.81 19.74 11.68
C LEU A 54 -15.89 18.87 12.33
N ASN A 55 -16.94 18.58 11.56
CA ASN A 55 -18.01 17.69 11.98
C ASN A 55 -18.22 16.58 10.95
N HIS A 56 -17.64 15.41 11.22
CA HIS A 56 -17.72 14.25 10.33
C HIS A 56 -17.77 12.97 11.17
N PRO A 57 -18.56 11.94 10.80
CA PRO A 57 -18.72 10.72 11.59
C PRO A 57 -17.40 9.99 11.88
N HIS A 58 -16.41 10.10 11.00
CA HIS A 58 -15.10 9.45 11.14
C HIS A 58 -13.98 10.40 11.62
N ILE A 59 -14.35 11.53 12.21
CA ILE A 59 -13.44 12.45 12.91
C ILE A 59 -13.88 12.53 14.37
N VAL A 60 -12.93 12.43 15.30
CA VAL A 60 -13.23 12.61 16.73
C VAL A 60 -13.70 14.05 16.97
N PRO A 61 -14.93 14.27 17.47
CA PRO A 61 -15.45 15.60 17.72
C PRO A 61 -14.73 16.22 18.91
N VAL A 62 -14.34 17.47 18.73
CA VAL A 62 -13.84 18.34 19.80
C VAL A 62 -15.02 19.08 20.39
N TYR A 63 -15.18 18.98 21.71
CA TYR A 63 -16.26 19.62 22.45
C TYR A 63 -15.90 21.01 22.94
N ASP A 64 -14.64 21.22 23.33
CA ASP A 64 -14.19 22.49 23.90
C ASP A 64 -12.68 22.66 23.76
N VAL A 65 -12.23 23.91 23.74
CA VAL A 65 -10.82 24.30 23.74
C VAL A 65 -10.65 25.53 24.63
N GLY A 66 -9.66 25.52 25.51
CA GLY A 66 -9.47 26.63 26.43
C GLY A 66 -8.11 26.65 27.11
N GLU A 67 -7.98 27.61 28.03
CA GLU A 67 -6.86 27.76 28.94
C GLU A 67 -7.40 27.76 30.37
N PHE A 68 -6.76 27.01 31.27
CA PHE A 68 -7.06 27.03 32.69
C PHE A 68 -5.76 27.03 33.49
N GLU A 69 -5.54 28.06 34.32
CA GLU A 69 -4.34 28.21 35.15
C GLU A 69 -3.02 28.05 34.37
N GLY A 70 -2.96 28.60 33.14
CA GLY A 70 -1.80 28.49 32.25
C GLY A 70 -1.66 27.15 31.51
N TYR A 71 -2.63 26.25 31.63
CA TYR A 71 -2.69 24.99 30.88
C TYR A 71 -3.67 25.10 29.72
N TYR A 72 -3.15 25.00 28.50
CA TYR A 72 -3.95 24.88 27.29
C TYR A 72 -4.49 23.46 27.15
N TYR A 73 -5.80 23.34 26.92
CA TYR A 73 -6.48 22.06 26.83
C TYR A 73 -7.44 21.97 25.65
N LEU A 74 -7.70 20.73 25.25
CA LEU A 74 -8.69 20.32 24.28
C LEU A 74 -9.54 19.21 24.90
N SER A 75 -10.86 19.40 24.94
CA SER A 75 -11.83 18.39 25.37
C SER A 75 -12.45 17.74 24.13
N MET A 76 -12.45 16.40 24.08
CA MET A 76 -12.90 15.63 22.91
C MET A 76 -13.64 14.36 23.34
N GLU A 77 -14.30 13.70 22.37
CA GLU A 77 -14.94 12.40 22.59
C GLU A 77 -13.97 11.40 23.23
N TYR A 78 -14.43 10.72 24.28
CA TYR A 78 -13.72 9.56 24.83
C TYR A 78 -14.13 8.29 24.09
N VAL A 79 -13.19 7.72 23.34
CA VAL A 79 -13.42 6.57 22.45
C VAL A 79 -12.85 5.29 23.10
N THR A 80 -13.68 4.26 23.25
CA THR A 80 -13.38 3.09 24.10
C THR A 80 -13.00 1.80 23.37
N GLY A 81 -13.20 1.71 22.05
CA GLY A 81 -12.99 0.48 21.26
C GLY A 81 -11.54 0.19 20.87
N GLY A 82 -10.57 0.88 21.47
CA GLY A 82 -9.15 0.70 21.24
C GLY A 82 -8.64 1.32 19.93
N SER A 83 -7.34 1.12 19.65
CA SER A 83 -6.67 1.67 18.47
C SER A 83 -6.49 0.65 17.35
N LEU A 84 -6.36 1.14 16.11
CA LEU A 84 -6.05 0.33 14.94
C LEU A 84 -4.74 -0.43 15.11
N LYS A 85 -3.74 0.16 15.76
CA LYS A 85 -2.49 -0.53 16.10
C LYS A 85 -2.72 -1.83 16.89
N THR A 86 -3.72 -1.86 17.77
CA THR A 86 -4.05 -3.07 18.54
C THR A 86 -4.81 -4.07 17.67
N ARG A 87 -5.72 -3.60 16.81
CA ARG A 87 -6.44 -4.48 15.87
C ARG A 87 -5.51 -5.15 14.85
N ILE A 88 -4.58 -4.41 14.25
CA ILE A 88 -3.58 -4.94 13.33
C ILE A 88 -2.77 -6.07 13.99
N ARG A 89 -2.36 -5.90 15.26
CA ARG A 89 -1.63 -6.94 16.00
C ARG A 89 -2.44 -8.21 16.24
N ASN A 90 -3.76 -8.09 16.35
CA ASN A 90 -4.66 -9.22 16.53
C ASN A 90 -5.03 -9.89 15.18
N GLY A 91 -4.58 -9.33 14.07
CA GLY A 91 -4.99 -9.72 12.72
C GLY A 91 -6.29 -9.04 12.31
N MET A 92 -6.38 -8.68 11.04
CA MET A 92 -7.57 -8.08 10.43
C MET A 92 -7.92 -8.84 9.16
N THR A 93 -9.21 -8.92 8.87
CA THR A 93 -9.73 -9.40 7.59
C THR A 93 -9.64 -8.30 6.53
N GLU A 94 -9.71 -8.71 5.26
CA GLU A 94 -9.75 -7.80 4.11
C GLU A 94 -10.95 -6.85 4.21
N GLU A 95 -12.14 -7.37 4.51
CA GLU A 95 -13.39 -6.59 4.66
C GLU A 95 -13.30 -5.53 5.77
N GLU A 96 -12.66 -5.86 6.90
CA GLU A 96 -12.40 -4.90 7.98
C GLU A 96 -11.44 -3.80 7.52
N ALA A 97 -10.37 -4.16 6.81
CA ALA A 97 -9.40 -3.21 6.29
C ALA A 97 -10.05 -2.27 5.24
N GLU A 98 -10.85 -2.79 4.33
CA GLU A 98 -11.61 -2.01 3.35
C GLU A 98 -12.58 -1.03 4.03
N THR A 99 -13.32 -1.51 5.03
CA THR A 99 -14.25 -0.68 5.79
C THR A 99 -13.53 0.48 6.46
N VAL A 100 -12.39 0.21 7.10
CA VAL A 100 -11.58 1.25 7.74
C VAL A 100 -11.03 2.24 6.71
N VAL A 101 -10.48 1.78 5.58
CA VAL A 101 -9.97 2.66 4.51
C VAL A 101 -11.07 3.57 3.99
N ARG A 102 -12.28 3.06 3.75
CA ARG A 102 -13.42 3.85 3.28
C ARG A 102 -13.78 4.96 4.26
N GLN A 103 -13.88 4.62 5.55
CA GLN A 103 -14.22 5.56 6.62
C GLN A 103 -13.18 6.67 6.75
N LEU A 104 -11.89 6.31 6.70
CA LEU A 104 -10.79 7.26 6.79
C LEU A 104 -10.64 8.11 5.53
N ALA A 105 -10.83 7.53 4.34
CA ALA A 105 -10.83 8.28 3.08
C ALA A 105 -11.94 9.34 3.07
N SER A 106 -13.13 9.01 3.57
CA SER A 106 -14.23 9.98 3.75
C SER A 106 -13.84 11.11 4.71
N ALA A 107 -13.21 10.79 5.84
CA ALA A 107 -12.74 11.80 6.80
C ALA A 107 -11.67 12.73 6.21
N LEU A 108 -10.70 12.17 5.49
CA LEU A 108 -9.62 12.94 4.88
C LEU A 108 -10.11 13.81 3.71
N HIS A 109 -11.10 13.33 2.96
CA HIS A 109 -11.77 14.15 1.95
C HIS A 109 -12.45 15.36 2.59
N TYR A 110 -13.27 15.14 3.61
CA TYR A 110 -13.98 16.20 4.33
C TYR A 110 -12.99 17.23 4.94
N ALA A 111 -11.90 16.75 5.56
CA ALA A 111 -10.86 17.63 6.08
C ALA A 111 -10.21 18.48 4.98
N GLY A 112 -9.88 17.87 3.83
CA GLY A 112 -9.32 18.55 2.67
C GLY A 112 -10.23 19.64 2.10
N GLU A 113 -11.55 19.41 2.05
CA GLU A 113 -12.55 20.43 1.63
C GLU A 113 -12.59 21.64 2.58
N HIS A 114 -12.20 21.44 3.84
CA HIS A 114 -12.07 22.50 4.85
C HIS A 114 -10.63 23.02 4.96
N TYR A 115 -9.80 22.79 3.94
CA TYR A 115 -8.40 23.22 3.85
C TYR A 115 -7.53 22.71 5.01
N PHE A 116 -7.87 21.54 5.56
CA PHE A 116 -7.16 20.92 6.66
C PHE A 116 -6.40 19.67 6.20
N ILE A 117 -5.15 19.56 6.63
CA ILE A 117 -4.27 18.41 6.41
C ILE A 117 -3.93 17.85 7.78
N HIS A 118 -4.14 16.56 8.00
CA HIS A 118 -3.92 15.88 9.27
C HIS A 118 -2.44 15.77 9.65
N ARG A 119 -1.55 15.43 8.68
CA ARG A 119 -0.08 15.37 8.80
C ARG A 119 0.50 14.22 9.64
N ASP A 120 -0.31 13.40 10.27
CA ASP A 120 0.13 12.31 11.17
C ASP A 120 -0.87 11.15 11.18
N VAL A 121 -1.37 10.77 10.01
CA VAL A 121 -2.24 9.60 9.86
C VAL A 121 -1.41 8.34 10.14
N LYS A 122 -1.78 7.59 11.18
CA LYS A 122 -1.10 6.35 11.59
C LYS A 122 -2.01 5.49 12.48
N PRO A 123 -1.69 4.20 12.68
CA PRO A 123 -2.56 3.30 13.45
C PRO A 123 -2.76 3.69 14.92
N ASP A 124 -1.85 4.46 15.52
CA ASP A 124 -2.01 4.99 16.88
C ASP A 124 -3.09 6.09 16.96
N ASN A 125 -3.32 6.84 15.88
CA ASN A 125 -4.28 7.96 15.81
C ASN A 125 -5.63 7.55 15.21
N ILE A 126 -5.83 6.27 14.93
CA ILE A 126 -7.09 5.72 14.43
C ILE A 126 -7.69 4.88 15.55
N LEU A 127 -8.80 5.35 16.11
CA LEU A 127 -9.52 4.69 17.20
C LEU A 127 -10.83 4.09 16.70
N PHE A 128 -11.44 3.26 17.54
CA PHE A 128 -12.73 2.66 17.25
C PHE A 128 -13.76 2.99 18.33
N ARG A 129 -14.96 3.37 17.91
CA ARG A 129 -16.10 3.47 18.83
C ARG A 129 -16.61 2.08 19.22
N ALA A 130 -17.54 2.05 20.18
CA ALA A 130 -18.16 0.82 20.66
C ALA A 130 -18.95 0.08 19.57
N ASP A 131 -19.47 0.79 18.57
CA ASP A 131 -20.16 0.23 17.41
C ASP A 131 -19.19 -0.31 16.33
N GLY A 132 -17.88 -0.18 16.55
CA GLY A 132 -16.85 -0.62 15.60
C GLY A 132 -16.50 0.38 14.51
N SER A 133 -17.10 1.58 14.48
CA SER A 133 -16.73 2.63 13.53
C SER A 133 -15.33 3.19 13.82
N ALA A 134 -14.50 3.33 12.77
CA ALA A 134 -13.19 3.96 12.88
C ALA A 134 -13.33 5.49 12.91
N VAL A 135 -12.51 6.12 13.73
CA VAL A 135 -12.43 7.58 13.87
C VAL A 135 -10.98 8.02 13.90
N LEU A 136 -10.72 9.14 13.21
CA LEU A 136 -9.42 9.77 13.20
C LEU A 136 -9.33 10.82 14.31
N MET A 137 -8.26 10.75 15.11
CA MET A 137 -7.96 11.70 16.18
C MET A 137 -6.63 12.40 15.93
N ASP A 138 -6.34 13.44 16.72
CA ASP A 138 -5.01 14.10 16.71
C ASP A 138 -4.64 14.79 15.39
N PHE A 139 -5.61 15.49 14.80
CA PHE A 139 -5.43 16.37 13.64
C PHE A 139 -4.39 17.47 13.89
N GLY A 140 -3.12 17.21 13.60
CA GLY A 140 -2.09 18.21 13.32
C GLY A 140 -1.69 19.22 14.40
N ILE A 141 -2.43 19.33 15.52
CA ILE A 141 -2.33 20.43 16.51
C ILE A 141 -0.90 20.64 17.04
N ALA A 142 -0.07 19.59 17.00
CA ALA A 142 1.31 19.64 17.46
C ALA A 142 2.36 19.68 16.34
N SER A 143 1.97 19.39 15.09
CA SER A 143 2.85 19.28 13.91
C SER A 143 3.14 20.65 13.25
N SER A 144 2.19 21.57 13.32
CA SER A 144 2.37 22.91 12.77
C SER A 144 3.26 23.80 13.66
N THR A 145 3.22 23.56 14.97
CA THR A 145 3.87 24.36 15.99
C THR A 145 5.39 24.39 15.87
N LEU A 146 6.01 23.33 15.33
CA LEU A 146 7.46 23.29 15.10
C LEU A 146 7.85 23.47 13.62
N HIS A 147 6.93 23.93 12.76
CA HIS A 147 7.25 24.29 11.37
C HIS A 147 7.90 25.68 11.25
N ASP A 148 8.03 26.42 12.36
CA ASP A 148 8.83 27.64 12.39
C ASP A 148 10.31 27.26 12.42
N ASN A 149 11.04 27.63 11.37
CA ASN A 149 12.46 27.32 11.10
C ASN A 149 13.45 27.92 12.13
N THR A 150 12.96 28.37 13.29
CA THR A 150 13.73 29.08 14.33
C THR A 150 14.37 28.16 15.36
N LEU A 151 13.99 26.87 15.41
CA LEU A 151 14.70 25.85 16.18
C LEU A 151 15.70 25.13 15.26
N ASN A 152 17.00 25.33 15.49
CA ASN A 152 18.15 24.73 14.78
C ASN A 152 18.25 23.18 14.83
N LYS A 153 17.13 22.47 15.02
CA LYS A 153 17.01 21.02 14.82
C LYS A 153 15.64 20.73 14.22
N PRO A 154 15.54 20.17 12.99
CA PRO A 154 14.30 19.57 12.53
C PRO A 154 14.02 18.36 13.44
N ARG A 155 13.18 18.55 14.47
CA ARG A 155 12.58 17.41 15.17
C ARG A 155 11.60 16.82 14.18
N GLN A 156 11.97 15.69 13.56
CA GLN A 156 11.10 14.88 12.71
C GLN A 156 9.77 14.67 13.44
N MET A 157 8.73 15.37 12.96
CA MET A 157 7.40 15.35 13.56
C MET A 157 6.52 14.35 12.85
N GLY A 158 6.19 13.29 13.57
CA GLY A 158 5.42 12.14 13.11
C GLY A 158 6.21 10.86 13.31
N THR A 159 5.55 9.73 13.10
CA THR A 159 6.24 8.44 13.11
C THR A 159 6.83 8.22 11.71
N PRO A 160 8.17 8.21 11.52
CA PRO A 160 8.81 8.22 10.19
C PRO A 160 8.29 7.14 9.21
N LYS A 161 7.77 6.04 9.75
CA LYS A 161 7.17 4.89 9.06
C LYS A 161 5.94 5.19 8.20
N TYR A 162 5.26 6.32 8.42
CA TYR A 162 4.03 6.69 7.70
C TYR A 162 4.13 8.06 7.02
N MET A 163 5.25 8.75 7.17
CA MET A 163 5.46 10.07 6.58
C MET A 163 5.54 9.98 5.06
N SER A 164 4.93 10.94 4.38
CA SER A 164 5.02 11.04 2.93
C SER A 164 6.42 11.52 2.46
N PRO A 165 6.79 11.25 1.19
CA PRO A 165 8.04 11.73 0.59
C PRO A 165 8.27 13.24 0.77
N GLU A 166 7.23 14.05 0.60
CA GLU A 166 7.27 15.50 0.77
C GLU A 166 7.45 15.91 2.24
N GLN A 167 6.91 15.15 3.21
CA GLN A 167 7.21 15.37 4.64
C GLN A 167 8.69 15.13 4.95
N HIS A 168 9.28 14.04 4.44
CA HIS A 168 10.71 13.75 4.60
C HIS A 168 11.61 14.79 3.93
N ARG A 169 11.13 15.44 2.86
CA ARG A 169 11.83 16.54 2.17
C ARG A 169 11.55 17.92 2.76
N ALA A 170 10.71 18.02 3.79
CA ALA A 170 10.20 19.29 4.33
C ALA A 170 9.61 20.21 3.23
N GLN A 171 8.91 19.61 2.26
CA GLN A 171 8.20 20.31 1.20
C GLN A 171 6.77 20.69 1.65
N PRO A 172 6.12 21.65 0.99
CA PRO A 172 4.73 21.98 1.26
C PRO A 172 3.83 20.74 1.16
N LEU A 173 3.00 20.55 2.19
CA LEU A 173 2.08 19.42 2.25
C LEU A 173 0.77 19.75 1.55
N THR A 174 0.14 18.72 1.00
CA THR A 174 -1.18 18.78 0.38
C THR A 174 -2.09 17.71 0.98
N PRO A 175 -3.41 17.72 0.71
CA PRO A 175 -4.30 16.64 1.15
C PRO A 175 -3.84 15.24 0.69
N GLN A 176 -3.14 15.16 -0.45
CA GLN A 176 -2.56 13.90 -0.94
C GLN A 176 -1.41 13.38 -0.06
N SER A 177 -0.84 14.19 0.83
CA SER A 177 0.12 13.73 1.85
C SER A 177 -0.55 12.77 2.84
N ASP A 178 -1.78 13.07 3.26
CA ASP A 178 -2.53 12.19 4.16
C ASP A 178 -3.00 10.91 3.45
N LEU A 179 -3.30 10.99 2.15
CA LEU A 179 -3.64 9.80 1.36
C LEU A 179 -2.46 8.83 1.21
N TYR A 180 -1.23 9.35 1.11
CA TYR A 180 -0.03 8.52 1.15
C TYR A 180 0.08 7.76 2.48
N ALA A 181 -0.09 8.47 3.60
CA ALA A 181 -0.06 7.88 4.92
C ALA A 181 -1.20 6.84 5.11
N LEU A 182 -2.39 7.11 4.57
CA LEU A 182 -3.49 6.12 4.49
C LEU A 182 -3.09 4.88 3.69
N GLY A 183 -2.35 5.03 2.59
CA GLY A 183 -1.77 3.90 1.84
C GLY A 183 -0.81 3.05 2.66
N CYS A 184 0.05 3.68 3.48
CA CYS A 184 0.94 2.97 4.39
C CYS A 184 0.15 2.19 5.45
N VAL A 185 -0.88 2.82 6.03
CA VAL A 185 -1.78 2.19 7.00
C VAL A 185 -2.53 1.03 6.37
N PHE A 186 -3.03 1.18 5.14
CA PHE A 186 -3.75 0.11 4.45
C PHE A 186 -2.85 -1.10 4.18
N TYR A 187 -1.63 -0.88 3.68
CA TYR A 187 -0.66 -1.94 3.51
C TYR A 187 -0.39 -2.69 4.84
N GLU A 188 -0.27 -1.96 5.95
CA GLU A 188 -0.05 -2.56 7.27
C GLU A 188 -1.28 -3.32 7.80
N MET A 189 -2.50 -2.85 7.55
CA MET A 189 -3.72 -3.60 7.88
C MET A 189 -3.77 -4.94 7.13
N LEU A 190 -3.37 -4.95 5.86
CA LEU A 190 -3.40 -6.14 5.01
C LEU A 190 -2.30 -7.15 5.33
N THR A 191 -1.11 -6.69 5.74
CA THR A 191 0.09 -7.53 5.85
C THR A 191 0.63 -7.69 7.27
N GLY A 192 0.13 -6.90 8.22
CA GLY A 192 0.64 -6.80 9.59
C GLY A 192 1.94 -5.99 9.73
N ASN A 193 2.54 -5.53 8.63
CA ASN A 193 3.80 -4.77 8.62
C ASN A 193 3.65 -3.54 7.71
N ALA A 194 4.29 -2.42 8.03
CA ALA A 194 4.25 -1.25 7.13
C ALA A 194 5.06 -1.52 5.85
N PRO A 195 4.82 -0.76 4.75
CA PRO A 195 5.43 -1.06 3.45
C PRO A 195 6.94 -0.84 3.44
N PHE A 196 7.45 0.06 4.28
CA PHE A 196 8.86 0.41 4.32
C PHE A 196 9.41 0.19 5.73
N ASN A 197 10.68 -0.21 5.78
CA ASN A 197 11.42 -0.36 7.02
C ASN A 197 12.76 0.36 6.91
N GLY A 198 13.29 0.82 8.03
CA GLY A 198 14.57 1.52 8.10
C GLY A 198 15.10 1.48 9.51
N ASP A 199 16.38 1.09 9.65
CA ASP A 199 17.02 0.90 10.96
C ASP A 199 17.22 2.22 11.71
N ASP A 200 17.25 3.33 10.98
CA ASP A 200 17.32 4.68 11.51
C ASP A 200 16.42 5.64 10.71
N PRO A 201 16.21 6.88 11.19
CA PRO A 201 15.32 7.81 10.51
C PRO A 201 15.77 8.24 9.11
N ALA A 202 17.08 8.25 8.81
CA ALA A 202 17.58 8.59 7.50
C ALA A 202 17.37 7.44 6.51
N ALA A 203 17.57 6.19 6.95
CA ALA A 203 17.24 4.99 6.20
C ALA A 203 15.74 4.91 5.91
N MET A 204 14.89 5.17 6.91
CA MET A 204 13.44 5.22 6.74
C MET A 204 13.02 6.30 5.72
N ALA A 205 13.61 7.49 5.81
CA ALA A 205 13.38 8.53 4.82
C ALA A 205 13.75 8.05 3.42
N MET A 206 14.93 7.46 3.23
CA MET A 206 15.32 6.94 1.92
C MET A 206 14.40 5.84 1.38
N ALA A 207 13.91 4.95 2.25
CA ALA A 207 12.95 3.93 1.85
C ALA A 207 11.66 4.57 1.29
N HIS A 208 11.08 5.53 2.02
CA HIS A 208 9.93 6.28 1.53
C HIS A 208 10.20 7.05 0.24
N LEU A 209 11.42 7.57 0.04
CA LEU A 209 11.78 8.36 -1.14
C LEU A 209 12.08 7.52 -2.38
N ARG A 210 12.66 6.32 -2.23
CA ARG A 210 13.29 5.58 -3.35
C ARG A 210 12.88 4.14 -3.48
N GLU A 211 12.52 3.46 -2.40
CA GLU A 211 12.21 2.03 -2.49
C GLU A 211 10.91 1.80 -3.26
N PRO A 212 10.87 0.74 -4.09
CA PRO A 212 9.66 0.35 -4.78
C PRO A 212 8.60 -0.08 -3.76
N ILE A 213 7.34 0.12 -4.11
CA ILE A 213 6.22 -0.34 -3.28
C ILE A 213 6.25 -1.87 -3.22
N PRO A 214 6.28 -2.50 -2.03
CA PRO A 214 6.33 -3.95 -1.96
C PRO A 214 5.13 -4.59 -2.64
N LEU A 215 5.38 -5.76 -3.23
CA LEU A 215 4.33 -6.57 -3.81
C LEU A 215 3.55 -7.26 -2.68
N LEU A 216 2.22 -7.08 -2.71
CA LEU A 216 1.34 -7.81 -1.80
C LEU A 216 1.38 -9.32 -2.08
N PRO A 217 1.10 -10.15 -1.06
CA PRO A 217 0.78 -11.56 -1.26
C PRO A 217 -0.33 -11.73 -2.31
N ILE A 218 -0.29 -12.83 -3.06
CA ILE A 218 -1.22 -13.09 -4.19
C ILE A 218 -2.68 -12.92 -3.80
N ARG A 219 -3.08 -13.47 -2.64
CA ARG A 219 -4.46 -13.37 -2.14
C ARG A 219 -4.94 -11.92 -2.00
N LEU A 220 -4.02 -10.97 -1.78
CA LEU A 220 -4.27 -9.54 -1.58
C LEU A 220 -3.92 -8.69 -2.81
N ARG A 221 -3.41 -9.27 -3.90
CA ARG A 221 -2.88 -8.50 -5.04
C ARG A 221 -3.93 -7.71 -5.81
N HIS A 222 -5.21 -8.00 -5.62
CA HIS A 222 -6.30 -7.17 -6.14
C HIS A 222 -6.26 -5.73 -5.58
N TYR A 223 -5.66 -5.49 -4.41
CA TYR A 223 -5.42 -4.14 -3.88
C TYR A 223 -4.15 -3.46 -4.41
N GLN A 224 -3.31 -4.15 -5.19
CA GLN A 224 -1.98 -3.63 -5.57
C GLN A 224 -2.08 -2.32 -6.36
N SER A 225 -3.05 -2.19 -7.25
CA SER A 225 -3.26 -0.97 -8.05
C SER A 225 -3.65 0.23 -7.18
N LEU A 226 -4.52 0.02 -6.19
CA LEU A 226 -4.87 1.04 -5.21
C LEU A 226 -3.67 1.48 -4.38
N LEU A 227 -2.87 0.52 -3.88
CA LEU A 227 -1.64 0.84 -3.14
C LEU A 227 -0.60 1.55 -4.00
N LYS A 228 -0.48 1.19 -5.29
CA LYS A 228 0.40 1.89 -6.24
C LYS A 228 0.02 3.36 -6.37
N ALA A 229 -1.27 3.66 -6.48
CA ALA A 229 -1.76 5.03 -6.57
C ALA A 229 -1.54 5.80 -5.24
N LEU A 230 -1.93 5.21 -4.09
CA LEU A 230 -1.78 5.88 -2.80
C LEU A 230 -0.30 6.14 -2.43
N LEU A 231 0.59 5.17 -2.70
CA LEU A 231 2.01 5.23 -2.34
C LEU A 231 2.90 5.81 -3.44
N ALA A 232 2.32 6.46 -4.46
CA ALA A 232 3.08 7.14 -5.50
C ALA A 232 3.98 8.21 -4.87
N LYS A 233 5.24 8.31 -5.35
CA LYS A 233 6.25 9.17 -4.73
C LYS A 233 5.95 10.64 -4.96
N ASN A 234 5.46 11.00 -6.15
CA ASN A 234 4.97 12.33 -6.47
C ASN A 234 3.51 12.48 -6.00
N PRO A 235 3.16 13.51 -5.20
CA PRO A 235 1.79 13.77 -4.78
C PRO A 235 0.78 13.90 -5.93
N ALA A 236 1.21 14.40 -7.10
CA ALA A 236 0.33 14.59 -8.27
C ALA A 236 -0.13 13.27 -8.91
N ASP A 237 0.59 12.16 -8.67
CA ASP A 237 0.25 10.83 -9.19
C ASP A 237 -0.69 10.06 -8.24
N ARG A 238 -1.05 10.67 -7.10
CA ARG A 238 -1.97 10.08 -6.11
C ARG A 238 -3.42 10.47 -6.43
N PRO A 239 -4.41 9.74 -5.89
CA PRO A 239 -5.80 10.14 -6.00
C PRO A 239 -6.00 11.58 -5.51
N GLU A 240 -6.80 12.36 -6.23
CA GLU A 240 -6.96 13.79 -5.95
C GLU A 240 -7.54 14.06 -4.55
N HIS A 241 -8.46 13.21 -4.12
CA HIS A 241 -9.16 13.32 -2.84
C HIS A 241 -9.68 11.95 -2.36
N GLY A 242 -10.15 11.87 -1.11
CA GLY A 242 -10.62 10.62 -0.51
C GLY A 242 -11.76 9.93 -1.27
N ASN A 243 -12.70 10.65 -1.90
CA ASN A 243 -13.75 10.00 -2.72
C ASN A 243 -13.17 9.22 -3.92
N ALA A 244 -12.03 9.66 -4.49
CA ALA A 244 -11.37 8.91 -5.55
C ALA A 244 -10.77 7.61 -5.01
N VAL A 245 -10.25 7.61 -3.78
CA VAL A 245 -9.80 6.39 -3.08
C VAL A 245 -10.97 5.43 -2.87
N ILE A 246 -12.13 5.93 -2.45
CA ILE A 246 -13.35 5.13 -2.27
C ILE A 246 -13.79 4.51 -3.60
N ALA A 247 -13.84 5.30 -4.67
CA ALA A 247 -14.19 4.81 -6.01
C ALA A 247 -13.19 3.76 -6.52
N MET A 248 -11.89 3.96 -6.28
CA MET A 248 -10.89 2.96 -6.60
C MET A 248 -11.08 1.68 -5.79
N LEU A 249 -11.41 1.78 -4.49
CA LEU A 249 -11.72 0.64 -3.63
C LEU A 249 -12.96 -0.11 -4.12
N ASP A 250 -14.00 0.60 -4.58
CA ASP A 250 -15.20 0.00 -5.17
C ASP A 250 -14.93 -0.70 -6.51
N SER A 251 -13.91 -0.25 -7.24
CA SER A 251 -13.43 -0.87 -8.47
C SER A 251 -12.45 -2.02 -8.25
N VAL A 252 -12.01 -2.25 -6.99
CA VAL A 252 -11.19 -3.41 -6.68
C VAL A 252 -12.03 -4.65 -6.90
N GLU A 253 -11.64 -5.46 -7.87
CA GLU A 253 -12.30 -6.73 -8.14
C GLU A 253 -12.14 -7.64 -6.93
N SER A 254 -13.23 -7.86 -6.20
CA SER A 254 -13.27 -8.85 -5.13
C SER A 254 -12.88 -10.23 -5.69
N PRO A 255 -12.17 -11.07 -4.92
CA PRO A 255 -12.04 -12.50 -5.21
C PRO A 255 -13.38 -13.21 -5.48
N GLU A 256 -14.51 -12.65 -5.03
CA GLU A 256 -15.87 -13.11 -5.36
C GLU A 256 -16.26 -12.91 -6.82
N HIS A 257 -15.71 -11.91 -7.53
CA HIS A 257 -15.90 -11.78 -8.97
C HIS A 257 -15.25 -12.97 -9.70
N TYR A 258 -14.10 -13.45 -9.19
CA TYR A 258 -13.49 -14.71 -9.62
C TYR A 258 -14.30 -15.95 -9.22
N ARG A 259 -15.14 -15.89 -8.15
CA ARG A 259 -16.11 -16.94 -7.81
C ARG A 259 -17.36 -16.92 -8.70
N LYS A 260 -17.85 -15.74 -9.11
CA LYS A 260 -18.98 -15.58 -10.04
C LYS A 260 -18.58 -15.92 -11.48
N GLU A 261 -17.38 -15.57 -11.93
CA GLU A 261 -16.80 -16.11 -13.16
C GLU A 261 -16.60 -17.63 -13.07
N ARG A 262 -16.13 -18.17 -11.93
CA ARG A 262 -16.14 -19.63 -11.64
C ARG A 262 -17.53 -20.27 -11.77
N ALA A 263 -18.60 -19.55 -11.41
CA ALA A 263 -19.97 -20.05 -11.46
C ALA A 263 -20.60 -19.91 -12.86
N ALA A 264 -20.25 -18.87 -13.61
CA ALA A 264 -20.62 -18.67 -15.01
C ALA A 264 -19.85 -19.61 -15.96
N TYR A 265 -18.62 -19.99 -15.60
CA TYR A 265 -17.79 -20.99 -16.26
C TYR A 265 -17.79 -22.35 -15.53
N ARG A 266 -18.88 -22.68 -14.84
CA ARG A 266 -19.15 -24.08 -14.49
C ARG A 266 -19.70 -24.74 -15.77
N PRO A 267 -19.02 -25.74 -16.37
CA PRO A 267 -19.62 -26.44 -17.49
C PRO A 267 -20.93 -27.08 -17.04
N GLN A 268 -21.97 -26.95 -17.86
CA GLN A 268 -22.95 -28.03 -17.97
C GLN A 268 -22.14 -29.32 -18.18
N GLN A 269 -22.43 -30.34 -17.38
CA GLN A 269 -21.72 -31.63 -17.33
C GLN A 269 -21.42 -32.20 -18.73
N GLN A 270 -20.25 -31.91 -19.30
CA GLN A 270 -19.72 -32.57 -20.50
C GLN A 270 -18.26 -32.15 -20.72
N GLY A 271 -17.33 -32.86 -20.09
CA GLY A 271 -15.89 -32.73 -20.33
C GLY A 271 -15.08 -33.30 -19.16
N ASN A 272 -14.18 -34.24 -19.43
CA ASN A 272 -13.30 -34.85 -18.42
C ASN A 272 -12.38 -33.77 -17.80
N THR A 273 -12.72 -33.27 -16.60
CA THR A 273 -11.83 -32.44 -15.79
C THR A 273 -10.92 -33.33 -14.96
N THR A 274 -9.94 -33.96 -15.60
CA THR A 274 -8.89 -34.67 -14.86
C THR A 274 -7.91 -33.65 -14.30
N PRO A 275 -7.63 -33.62 -12.98
CA PRO A 275 -6.66 -32.70 -12.39
C PRO A 275 -5.26 -32.84 -13.00
N LEU A 276 -4.62 -31.72 -13.30
CA LEU A 276 -3.24 -31.67 -13.77
C LEU A 276 -2.26 -31.73 -12.58
N ALA A 277 -1.24 -32.59 -12.68
CA ALA A 277 -0.16 -32.60 -11.69
C ALA A 277 0.79 -31.40 -11.93
N PRO A 278 1.00 -30.49 -10.95
CA PRO A 278 1.86 -29.33 -11.13
C PRO A 278 3.30 -29.72 -11.42
N ARG A 279 3.90 -29.15 -12.46
CA ARG A 279 5.29 -29.45 -12.86
C ARG A 279 5.94 -28.25 -13.53
N LEU A 280 7.18 -27.97 -13.15
CA LEU A 280 8.09 -27.07 -13.85
C LEU A 280 9.35 -27.83 -14.26
N ARG A 281 9.65 -27.84 -15.56
CA ARG A 281 10.91 -28.38 -16.09
C ARG A 281 11.60 -27.32 -16.94
N LEU A 282 12.88 -27.14 -16.68
CA LEU A 282 13.73 -26.18 -17.37
C LEU A 282 14.86 -26.92 -18.08
N LYS A 283 15.17 -26.53 -19.32
CA LYS A 283 16.21 -27.17 -20.11
C LYS A 283 16.92 -26.16 -21.01
N GLU A 284 18.24 -26.11 -20.92
CA GLU A 284 19.05 -25.45 -21.95
C GLU A 284 19.22 -26.37 -23.15
N SER A 285 19.01 -25.84 -24.36
CA SER A 285 19.20 -26.56 -25.62
C SER A 285 20.11 -25.76 -26.56
N PRO A 286 21.02 -26.40 -27.32
CA PRO A 286 21.82 -25.71 -28.33
C PRO A 286 20.92 -25.22 -29.45
N LEU A 287 21.02 -23.93 -29.79
CA LEU A 287 20.26 -23.30 -30.88
C LEU A 287 21.08 -23.21 -32.18
N GLY A 288 22.41 -23.18 -32.07
CA GLY A 288 23.29 -23.09 -33.22
C GLY A 288 24.73 -22.75 -32.84
N MET A 289 25.51 -22.32 -33.82
CA MET A 289 26.93 -21.98 -33.66
C MET A 289 27.18 -20.56 -34.20
N SER A 290 27.92 -19.76 -33.45
CA SER A 290 28.49 -18.50 -33.91
C SER A 290 30.00 -18.63 -34.04
N TRP A 291 30.65 -17.64 -34.66
CA TRP A 291 32.12 -17.55 -34.69
C TRP A 291 32.75 -17.47 -33.28
N ARG A 292 31.98 -17.07 -32.26
CA ARG A 292 32.39 -17.02 -30.83
C ARG A 292 31.94 -18.24 -30.01
N GLY A 293 31.44 -19.29 -30.66
CA GLY A 293 31.01 -20.55 -30.04
C GLY A 293 29.50 -20.80 -30.08
N LYS A 294 29.06 -21.84 -29.35
CA LYS A 294 27.67 -22.31 -29.32
C LYS A 294 26.71 -21.26 -28.78
N LEU A 295 25.53 -21.23 -29.37
CA LEU A 295 24.39 -20.40 -29.00
C LEU A 295 23.33 -21.27 -28.34
N TYR A 296 22.60 -20.72 -27.38
CA TYR A 296 21.67 -21.48 -26.54
C TYR A 296 20.27 -20.88 -26.56
N GLN A 297 19.28 -21.76 -26.45
CA GLN A 297 17.92 -21.42 -26.05
C GLN A 297 17.59 -22.02 -24.69
N TYR A 298 16.62 -21.42 -24.02
CA TYR A 298 16.09 -21.93 -22.76
C TYR A 298 14.64 -22.39 -22.94
N ASP A 299 14.41 -23.68 -22.73
CA ASP A 299 13.10 -24.33 -22.86
C ASP A 299 12.46 -24.48 -21.48
N VAL A 300 11.29 -23.88 -21.32
CA VAL A 300 10.47 -23.89 -20.10
C VAL A 300 9.23 -24.71 -20.37
N TYR A 301 9.02 -25.77 -19.59
CA TYR A 301 7.82 -26.58 -19.62
C TYR A 301 7.10 -26.43 -18.30
N LEU A 302 5.87 -25.94 -18.34
CA LEU A 302 5.07 -25.67 -17.17
C LEU A 302 3.75 -26.44 -17.28
N VAL A 303 3.31 -27.04 -16.18
CA VAL A 303 1.96 -27.61 -16.03
C VAL A 303 1.37 -27.01 -14.77
N ALA A 304 0.19 -26.42 -14.88
CA ALA A 304 -0.53 -25.88 -13.73
C ALA A 304 -2.03 -26.15 -13.87
N ASP A 305 -2.62 -26.65 -12.79
CA ASP A 305 -4.05 -26.94 -12.67
C ASP A 305 -4.87 -25.67 -12.44
N ASP A 306 -4.27 -24.71 -11.75
CA ASP A 306 -4.83 -23.39 -11.48
C ASP A 306 -3.76 -22.28 -11.61
N PHE A 307 -4.19 -21.04 -11.45
CA PHE A 307 -3.30 -19.90 -11.59
C PHE A 307 -2.34 -19.75 -10.40
N GLU A 308 -2.71 -20.23 -9.22
CA GLU A 308 -1.86 -20.16 -8.02
C GLU A 308 -0.64 -21.08 -8.19
N GLN A 309 -0.85 -22.30 -8.67
CA GLN A 309 0.21 -23.23 -9.04
C GLN A 309 1.12 -22.69 -10.16
N PHE A 310 0.53 -22.01 -11.15
CA PHE A 310 1.33 -21.30 -12.16
C PHE A 310 2.22 -20.23 -11.53
N GLN A 311 1.71 -19.48 -10.53
CA GLN A 311 2.48 -18.46 -9.82
C GLN A 311 3.56 -19.03 -8.91
N ASP A 312 3.35 -20.19 -8.29
CA ASP A 312 4.36 -20.87 -7.47
C ASP A 312 5.59 -21.31 -8.28
N HIS A 313 5.41 -21.54 -9.58
CA HIS A 313 6.51 -21.80 -10.50
C HIS A 313 7.35 -20.55 -10.82
N PHE A 314 6.83 -19.35 -10.52
CA PHE A 314 7.45 -18.11 -10.97
C PHE A 314 8.79 -17.78 -10.31
N PRO A 315 8.96 -17.86 -8.97
CA PRO A 315 10.25 -17.58 -8.34
C PRO A 315 11.37 -18.48 -8.88
N VAL A 316 11.06 -19.76 -9.09
CA VAL A 316 11.99 -20.75 -9.64
C VAL A 316 12.33 -20.44 -11.10
N LEU A 317 11.32 -20.12 -11.92
CA LEU A 317 11.51 -19.72 -13.31
C LEU A 317 12.37 -18.45 -13.42
N ARG A 318 12.08 -17.42 -12.62
CA ARG A 318 12.81 -16.15 -12.59
C ARG A 318 14.28 -16.37 -12.25
N SER A 319 14.55 -17.07 -11.14
CA SER A 319 15.92 -17.38 -10.71
C SER A 319 16.69 -18.10 -11.81
N ALA A 320 16.11 -19.13 -12.42
CA ALA A 320 16.78 -19.92 -13.42
C ALA A 320 17.08 -19.16 -14.71
N LEU A 321 16.19 -18.26 -15.15
CA LEU A 321 16.42 -17.39 -16.30
C LEU A 321 17.52 -16.37 -16.03
N MET A 322 17.55 -15.79 -14.82
CA MET A 322 18.63 -14.89 -14.39
C MET A 322 19.98 -15.60 -14.36
N ASP A 323 20.03 -16.80 -13.76
CA ASP A 323 21.25 -17.60 -13.67
C ASP A 323 21.75 -18.01 -15.07
N TRP A 324 20.83 -18.43 -15.94
CA TRP A 324 21.16 -18.77 -17.32
C TRP A 324 21.75 -17.57 -18.08
N HIS A 325 21.13 -16.39 -17.96
CA HIS A 325 21.64 -15.18 -18.58
C HIS A 325 23.00 -14.76 -18.03
N SER A 326 23.20 -14.84 -16.71
CA SER A 326 24.48 -14.56 -16.06
C SER A 326 25.60 -15.48 -16.57
N GLN A 327 25.32 -16.78 -16.72
CA GLN A 327 26.32 -17.77 -17.16
C GLN A 327 26.65 -17.71 -18.65
N ARG A 328 25.69 -17.33 -19.51
CA ARG A 328 25.84 -17.42 -20.98
C ARG A 328 26.00 -16.05 -21.65
N GLY A 329 25.50 -14.98 -21.03
CA GLY A 329 25.54 -13.62 -21.54
C GLY A 329 25.01 -13.53 -22.97
N SER A 330 25.82 -12.95 -23.87
CA SER A 330 25.48 -12.76 -25.29
C SER A 330 25.20 -14.04 -26.10
N ARG A 331 25.46 -15.22 -25.52
CA ARG A 331 25.16 -16.53 -26.12
C ARG A 331 23.71 -17.00 -25.87
N CYS A 332 22.94 -16.31 -25.02
CA CYS A 332 21.49 -16.48 -24.90
C CYS A 332 20.81 -15.97 -26.16
N LYS A 333 19.98 -16.78 -26.82
CA LYS A 333 19.37 -16.40 -28.11
C LYS A 333 17.87 -16.55 -28.22
N ALA A 334 17.25 -17.41 -27.43
CA ALA A 334 15.79 -17.54 -27.45
C ALA A 334 15.28 -18.17 -26.15
N VAL A 335 14.02 -17.89 -25.82
CA VAL A 335 13.28 -18.61 -24.79
C VAL A 335 12.04 -19.23 -25.42
N THR A 336 11.79 -20.50 -25.12
CA THR A 336 10.54 -21.17 -25.50
C THR A 336 9.81 -21.61 -24.24
N LEU A 337 8.57 -21.16 -24.06
CA LEU A 337 7.72 -21.54 -22.95
C LEU A 337 6.52 -22.33 -23.47
N LYS A 338 6.38 -23.57 -23.00
CA LYS A 338 5.23 -24.42 -23.23
C LYS A 338 4.49 -24.64 -21.92
N ALA A 339 3.30 -24.08 -21.79
CA ALA A 339 2.45 -24.24 -20.62
C ALA A 339 1.26 -25.15 -20.95
N THR A 340 1.08 -26.21 -20.17
CA THR A 340 -0.13 -27.03 -20.18
C THR A 340 -1.02 -26.54 -19.04
N LEU A 341 -2.16 -25.99 -19.41
CA LEU A 341 -3.03 -25.25 -18.51
C LEU A 341 -4.46 -25.63 -18.83
N HIS A 342 -5.34 -25.46 -17.87
CA HIS A 342 -6.74 -25.45 -18.21
C HIS A 342 -7.12 -24.18 -19.00
N PRO A 343 -8.04 -24.26 -19.99
CA PRO A 343 -8.40 -23.11 -20.82
C PRO A 343 -8.83 -21.87 -20.02
N TRP A 344 -9.48 -22.07 -18.87
CA TRP A 344 -10.00 -20.99 -18.03
C TRP A 344 -8.93 -20.14 -17.32
N ILE A 345 -7.69 -20.62 -17.16
CA ILE A 345 -6.59 -19.81 -16.60
C ILE A 345 -5.69 -19.18 -17.67
N SER A 346 -5.89 -19.53 -18.94
CA SER A 346 -4.98 -19.15 -20.03
C SER A 346 -4.86 -17.63 -20.23
N GLY A 347 -5.94 -16.87 -20.07
CA GLY A 347 -5.94 -15.41 -20.16
C GLY A 347 -5.03 -14.76 -19.11
N ARG A 348 -5.16 -15.18 -17.85
CA ARG A 348 -4.34 -14.68 -16.74
C ARG A 348 -2.87 -15.04 -16.89
N VAL A 349 -2.60 -16.28 -17.29
CA VAL A 349 -1.22 -16.73 -17.58
C VAL A 349 -0.62 -15.92 -18.73
N LYS A 350 -1.40 -15.62 -19.75
CA LYS A 350 -0.94 -14.84 -20.91
C LYS A 350 -0.52 -13.43 -20.54
N GLU A 351 -1.33 -12.69 -19.79
CA GLU A 351 -0.98 -11.34 -19.32
C GLU A 351 0.32 -11.39 -18.51
N TYR A 352 0.39 -12.34 -17.58
CA TYR A 352 1.55 -12.52 -16.74
C TYR A 352 2.83 -12.83 -17.54
N LEU A 353 2.73 -13.68 -18.58
CA LEU A 353 3.86 -14.02 -19.44
C LEU A 353 4.25 -12.89 -20.40
N ARG A 354 3.33 -11.99 -20.76
CA ARG A 354 3.64 -10.78 -21.56
C ARG A 354 4.47 -9.79 -20.76
N ASP A 355 4.14 -9.59 -19.49
CA ASP A 355 4.84 -8.66 -18.60
C ASP A 355 6.16 -9.21 -18.06
N LEU A 356 6.46 -10.50 -18.33
CA LEU A 356 7.68 -11.15 -17.88
C LEU A 356 8.96 -10.39 -18.24
N ARG A 357 8.99 -9.80 -19.43
CA ARG A 357 10.15 -9.05 -19.95
C ARG A 357 10.40 -7.72 -19.26
N ARG A 358 9.39 -7.21 -18.53
CA ARG A 358 9.44 -5.98 -17.74
C ARG A 358 9.68 -6.26 -16.25
N THR A 359 9.85 -7.53 -15.89
CA THR A 359 10.16 -7.92 -14.52
C THR A 359 11.63 -7.63 -14.24
N GLU A 360 11.90 -6.93 -13.14
CA GLU A 360 13.25 -6.54 -12.72
C GLU A 360 14.25 -7.70 -12.82
N GLY A 361 15.31 -7.49 -13.61
CA GLY A 361 16.40 -8.43 -13.84
C GLY A 361 16.11 -9.52 -14.89
N LEU A 362 14.93 -9.50 -15.49
CA LEU A 362 14.59 -10.27 -16.70
C LEU A 362 14.52 -9.38 -17.95
N ASP A 363 14.98 -8.14 -17.87
CA ASP A 363 14.97 -7.16 -18.96
C ASP A 363 15.72 -7.64 -20.21
N PHE A 364 16.68 -8.55 -20.05
CA PHE A 364 17.39 -9.16 -21.18
C PHE A 364 16.45 -9.95 -22.12
N LEU A 365 15.29 -10.40 -21.63
CA LEU A 365 14.28 -11.12 -22.41
C LEU A 365 13.65 -10.24 -23.50
N SER A 366 13.68 -8.91 -23.36
CA SER A 366 13.22 -8.00 -24.41
C SER A 366 14.14 -8.00 -25.64
N ARG A 367 15.40 -8.41 -25.47
CA ARG A 367 16.43 -8.41 -26.52
C ARG A 367 16.50 -9.72 -27.31
N ILE A 368 15.72 -10.73 -26.93
CA ILE A 368 15.70 -12.05 -27.56
C ILE A 368 14.26 -12.50 -27.84
N PRO A 369 14.03 -13.27 -28.91
CA PRO A 369 12.70 -13.82 -29.20
C PRO A 369 12.23 -14.75 -28.08
N MET A 370 10.95 -14.65 -27.74
CA MET A 370 10.28 -15.54 -26.78
C MET A 370 9.04 -16.15 -27.43
N SER A 371 9.02 -17.48 -27.53
CA SER A 371 7.89 -18.23 -28.07
C SER A 371 7.05 -18.78 -26.91
N ILE A 372 5.76 -18.47 -26.86
CA ILE A 372 4.82 -18.93 -25.83
C ILE A 372 3.77 -19.82 -26.49
N ASN A 373 3.61 -21.03 -25.97
CA ASN A 373 2.65 -22.03 -26.44
C ASN A 373 1.82 -22.53 -25.26
N LEU A 374 0.54 -22.17 -25.25
CA LEU A 374 -0.45 -22.57 -24.26
C LEU A 374 -1.27 -23.73 -24.82
N VAL A 375 -1.30 -24.84 -24.10
CA VAL A 375 -1.96 -26.10 -24.50
C VAL A 375 -2.90 -26.54 -23.39
N ALA A 376 -4.07 -27.04 -23.77
CA ALA A 376 -5.05 -27.62 -22.84
C ALA A 376 -4.60 -29.00 -22.33
N ALA A 377 -5.23 -29.46 -21.25
CA ALA A 377 -4.95 -30.75 -20.62
C ALA A 377 -5.15 -31.97 -21.55
N ASP A 378 -6.07 -31.84 -22.52
CA ASP A 378 -6.38 -32.82 -23.57
C ASP A 378 -5.42 -32.74 -24.78
N GLY A 379 -4.46 -31.81 -24.75
CA GLY A 379 -3.49 -31.60 -25.81
C GLY A 379 -3.99 -30.64 -26.91
N GLU A 380 -5.21 -30.12 -26.82
CA GLU A 380 -5.67 -29.10 -27.75
C GLU A 380 -4.91 -27.79 -27.58
N HIS A 381 -4.66 -27.12 -28.69
CA HIS A 381 -3.92 -25.87 -28.67
C HIS A 381 -4.84 -24.73 -28.23
N ILE A 382 -4.48 -24.03 -27.14
CA ILE A 382 -5.21 -22.85 -26.67
C ILE A 382 -4.74 -21.64 -27.47
N GLU A 383 -3.45 -21.30 -27.38
CA GLU A 383 -2.90 -20.13 -28.04
C GLU A 383 -1.38 -20.25 -28.21
N LYS A 384 -0.85 -19.66 -29.29
CA LYS A 384 0.58 -19.52 -29.50
C LYS A 384 0.86 -18.13 -30.03
N PHE A 385 1.82 -17.48 -29.39
CA PHE A 385 2.31 -16.19 -29.80
C PHE A 385 3.82 -16.09 -29.61
N VAL A 386 4.43 -15.23 -30.42
CA VAL A 386 5.87 -14.98 -30.37
C VAL A 386 6.07 -13.51 -30.07
N LEU A 387 6.78 -13.24 -28.99
CA LEU A 387 7.21 -11.90 -28.64
C LEU A 387 8.57 -11.68 -29.31
N GLN A 388 8.63 -10.75 -30.27
CA GLN A 388 9.87 -10.42 -30.98
C GLN A 388 10.80 -9.58 -30.10
N PRO A 389 12.11 -9.53 -30.40
CA PRO A 389 12.99 -8.55 -29.78
C PRO A 389 12.49 -7.12 -29.99
N GLU A 390 12.52 -6.31 -28.94
CA GLU A 390 12.19 -4.88 -29.02
C GLU A 390 13.25 -4.16 -29.86
N LYS A 391 12.82 -3.19 -30.67
CA LYS A 391 13.75 -2.42 -31.50
C LYS A 391 14.56 -1.45 -30.64
N PRO A 392 15.84 -1.18 -30.96
CA PRO A 392 16.60 -0.13 -30.29
C PRO A 392 15.88 1.21 -30.48
N GLY A 393 15.27 1.75 -29.41
CA GLY A 393 14.48 2.98 -29.43
C GLY A 393 13.04 2.87 -28.88
N GLU A 394 12.52 1.66 -28.64
CA GLU A 394 11.23 1.44 -27.93
C GLU A 394 11.42 1.19 -26.42
N ILE A 395 12.66 1.18 -25.95
CA ILE A 395 12.95 1.23 -24.52
C ILE A 395 12.73 2.69 -24.11
N GLU A 396 11.49 3.04 -23.78
CA GLU A 396 11.22 4.22 -22.96
C GLU A 396 11.98 4.02 -21.65
N THR A 397 13.16 4.62 -21.58
CA THR A 397 13.75 4.99 -20.30
C THR A 397 12.71 5.83 -19.58
N PRO A 398 12.31 5.48 -18.34
CA PRO A 398 11.56 6.42 -17.53
C PRO A 398 12.41 7.68 -17.44
N GLU A 399 11.96 8.77 -18.04
CA GLU A 399 12.68 10.04 -18.06
C GLU A 399 12.93 10.53 -16.62
N ASP A 400 14.13 11.08 -16.43
CA ASP A 400 14.77 11.52 -15.18
C ASP A 400 13.99 12.58 -14.38
#